data_AF-A0A959B264-F1
#
_entry.id   AF-A0A959B264-F1
#
_cell.length_a   1.000
_cell.length_b   1.000
_cell.length_c   1.000
_cell.angle_alpha   90.00
_cell.angle_beta   90.00
_cell.angle_gamma   90.00
#
_symmetry.space_group_name_H-M   'P 1'
#
loop_
_entity.id
_entity.type
_entity.pdbx_description
1 polymer ?
#
loop_
_entity_poly.entity_id
_entity_poly.type
_entity_poly.pdbx_seq_one_letter_code
_entity_poly.pdbx_strand_id
1 'polypeptide(L)'
;MMELLALTNTDRFLKAQEAYFDRQNIKFTPFLDAGQLNQCQGLVLFIPIECQGQFVSPDEIWRYFLAKHYPDLQFILAGVEDIQHHNYLDLLHLPSSFSAFFHNLKPTSYNEWTPFSTEAMDMREKLHRFYEGHGDESVTFSLGKISRKMETLAKRLKQVSYPQAWKEIFEPLEGETTAYTEEKWKELHRRWGHYAPFFQYLPFRKDMEEVGRRIVFLSPFFENNCRDEKLFESLDCKVNIDWIRETLDTIKSEYVP
;
A
#
# COMPACT_ATOMS: atom_id res chain seq x y z
N MET A 1 5.14 -32.02 -3.50
CA MET A 1 5.56 -30.89 -2.65
C MET A 1 4.59 -29.76 -2.92
N MET A 2 3.94 -29.24 -1.88
CA MET A 2 3.01 -28.11 -2.01
C MET A 2 3.78 -26.82 -1.74
N GLU A 3 3.69 -25.86 -2.65
CA GLU A 3 4.38 -24.56 -2.52
C GLU A 3 3.37 -23.45 -2.21
N LEU A 4 3.56 -22.80 -1.07
CA LEU A 4 2.72 -21.72 -0.57
C LEU A 4 3.55 -20.44 -0.42
N LEU A 5 2.94 -19.29 -0.76
CA LEU A 5 3.52 -17.99 -0.44
C LEU A 5 3.20 -17.63 1.01
N ALA A 6 4.17 -17.07 1.73
CA ALA A 6 4.00 -16.60 3.10
C ALA A 6 4.13 -15.08 3.15
N LEU A 7 3.10 -14.40 3.66
CA LEU A 7 3.17 -13.00 4.07
C LEU A 7 3.28 -12.94 5.60
N THR A 8 4.45 -12.54 6.08
CA THR A 8 4.74 -12.38 7.50
C THR A 8 5.81 -11.30 7.69
N ASN A 9 5.82 -10.65 8.85
CA ASN A 9 6.91 -9.80 9.31
C ASN A 9 7.92 -10.57 10.21
N THR A 10 7.65 -11.84 10.49
CA THR A 10 8.44 -12.69 11.39
C THR A 10 8.40 -14.15 10.99
N ASP A 11 9.57 -14.79 10.92
CA ASP A 11 9.67 -16.22 10.62
C ASP A 11 9.54 -17.10 11.87
N ARG A 12 9.32 -16.50 13.05
CA ARG A 12 9.34 -17.25 14.33
C ARG A 12 8.36 -18.41 14.35
N PHE A 13 7.14 -18.18 13.86
CA PHE A 13 6.11 -19.21 13.83
C PHE A 13 6.41 -20.32 12.82
N LEU A 14 6.89 -19.95 11.63
CA LEU A 14 7.31 -20.90 10.61
C LEU A 14 8.44 -21.80 11.12
N LYS A 15 9.46 -21.20 11.75
CA LYS A 15 10.58 -21.94 12.35
C LYS A 15 10.14 -22.86 13.49
N ALA A 16 9.23 -22.40 14.33
CA ALA A 16 8.70 -23.22 15.43
C ALA A 16 7.95 -24.47 14.93
N GLN A 17 7.34 -24.39 13.74
CA GLN A 17 6.53 -25.45 13.14
C GLN A 17 7.17 -26.12 11.92
N GLU A 18 8.46 -25.87 11.66
CA GLU A 18 9.19 -26.37 10.48
C GLU A 18 9.12 -27.90 10.38
N ALA A 19 9.35 -28.61 11.48
CA ALA A 19 9.26 -30.06 11.53
C ALA A 19 7.86 -30.62 11.23
N TYR A 20 6.80 -29.85 11.45
CA TYR A 20 5.45 -30.24 11.01
C TYR A 20 5.34 -30.08 9.49
N PHE A 21 5.69 -28.91 8.95
CA PHE A 21 5.54 -28.60 7.52
C PHE A 21 6.44 -29.48 6.63
N ASP A 22 7.66 -29.77 7.08
CA ASP A 22 8.57 -30.70 6.39
C ASP A 22 7.97 -32.11 6.28
N ARG A 23 7.40 -32.62 7.39
CA ARG A 23 6.71 -33.92 7.39
C ARG A 23 5.48 -33.94 6.47
N GLN A 24 4.84 -32.80 6.29
CA GLN A 24 3.69 -32.63 5.40
C GLN A 24 4.10 -32.28 3.94
N ASN A 25 5.41 -32.19 3.65
CA ASN A 25 5.96 -31.82 2.34
C ASN A 25 5.45 -30.45 1.83
N ILE A 26 5.34 -29.50 2.75
CA ILE A 26 4.91 -28.12 2.50
C ILE A 26 6.15 -27.22 2.52
N LYS A 27 6.29 -26.40 1.48
CA LYS A 27 7.36 -25.41 1.37
C LYS A 27 6.76 -24.01 1.34
N PHE A 28 7.23 -23.17 2.25
CA PHE A 28 6.89 -21.75 2.25
C PHE A 28 7.94 -20.94 1.51
N THR A 29 7.47 -20.04 0.65
CA THR A 29 8.32 -19.04 -0.01
C THR A 29 7.85 -17.64 0.41
N PRO A 30 8.75 -16.72 0.81
CA PRO A 30 8.35 -15.36 1.16
C PRO A 30 7.63 -14.66 0.02
N PHE A 31 6.53 -13.97 0.33
CA PHE A 31 5.79 -13.17 -0.64
C PHE A 31 6.59 -11.91 -1.02
N LEU A 32 7.01 -11.89 -2.29
CA LEU A 32 7.69 -10.91 -3.15
C LEU A 32 6.81 -9.83 -3.77
N ASP A 33 5.76 -10.30 -4.43
CA ASP A 33 4.86 -9.47 -5.22
C ASP A 33 3.69 -10.26 -5.77
N ALA A 34 2.67 -9.52 -6.21
CA ALA A 34 1.47 -10.09 -6.80
C ALA A 34 1.74 -10.94 -8.05
N GLY A 35 2.84 -10.71 -8.77
CA GLY A 35 3.23 -11.52 -9.94
C GLY A 35 3.49 -12.98 -9.58
N GLN A 36 3.94 -13.27 -8.34
CA GLN A 36 4.17 -14.62 -7.85
C GLN A 36 2.88 -15.41 -7.60
N LEU A 37 1.73 -14.74 -7.43
CA LEU A 37 0.46 -15.40 -7.11
C LEU A 37 0.00 -16.36 -8.21
N ASN A 38 0.39 -16.11 -9.46
CA ASN A 38 0.11 -16.99 -10.60
C ASN A 38 0.91 -18.30 -10.59
N GLN A 39 1.92 -18.41 -9.73
CA GLN A 39 2.87 -19.53 -9.71
C GLN A 39 2.79 -20.36 -8.42
N CYS A 40 1.86 -20.03 -7.53
CA CYS A 40 1.70 -20.72 -6.25
C CYS A 40 0.33 -21.36 -6.11
N GLN A 41 0.19 -22.29 -5.17
CA GLN A 41 -1.08 -22.95 -4.90
C GLN A 41 -1.94 -22.16 -3.91
N GLY A 42 -1.31 -21.35 -3.07
CA GLY A 42 -2.00 -20.53 -2.10
C GLY A 42 -1.11 -19.49 -1.43
N LEU A 43 -1.76 -18.51 -0.80
CA LEU A 43 -1.14 -17.48 0.02
C LEU A 43 -1.53 -17.72 1.48
N VAL A 44 -0.54 -17.72 2.36
CA VAL A 44 -0.71 -17.76 3.81
C VAL A 44 -0.35 -16.39 4.39
N LEU A 45 -1.34 -15.75 4.99
CA LEU A 45 -1.19 -14.51 5.71
C LEU A 45 -1.10 -14.80 7.21
N PHE A 46 0.06 -14.51 7.80
CA PHE A 46 0.24 -14.63 9.23
C PHE A 46 -0.35 -13.41 9.93
N ILE A 47 -1.32 -13.62 10.82
CA ILE A 47 -2.01 -12.56 11.54
C ILE A 47 -2.04 -12.82 13.07
N PRO A 48 -2.07 -11.74 13.89
CA PRO A 48 -1.87 -10.36 13.47
C PRO A 48 -0.40 -10.04 13.12
N ILE A 49 -0.18 -8.96 12.37
CA ILE A 49 1.16 -8.48 11.98
C ILE A 49 1.59 -7.35 12.90
N GLU A 50 2.79 -7.43 13.48
CA GLU A 50 3.38 -6.32 14.24
C GLU A 50 3.98 -5.25 13.30
N CYS A 51 3.46 -4.02 13.35
CA CYS A 51 3.98 -2.89 12.61
C CYS A 51 4.06 -1.67 13.52
N GLN A 52 5.26 -1.10 13.67
CA GLN A 52 5.51 0.08 14.51
C GLN A 52 4.96 -0.05 15.96
N GLY A 53 5.12 -1.22 16.58
CA GLY A 53 4.63 -1.48 17.93
C GLY A 53 3.10 -1.61 18.05
N GLN A 54 2.40 -1.75 16.92
CA GLN A 54 0.96 -2.01 16.86
C GLN A 54 0.71 -3.34 16.12
N PHE A 55 -0.34 -4.06 16.50
CA PHE A 55 -0.80 -5.22 15.74
C PHE A 55 -1.84 -4.79 14.71
N VAL A 56 -1.65 -5.23 13.46
CA VAL A 56 -2.52 -4.88 12.32
C VAL A 56 -2.96 -6.12 11.55
N SER A 57 -4.11 -5.99 10.89
CA SER A 57 -4.79 -7.09 10.21
C SER A 57 -5.19 -6.66 8.79
N PRO A 58 -4.41 -7.07 7.75
CA PRO A 58 -4.64 -6.71 6.35
C PRO A 58 -5.52 -7.71 5.58
N ASP A 59 -6.03 -8.73 6.25
CA ASP A 59 -6.80 -9.85 5.71
C ASP A 59 -8.01 -9.41 4.87
N GLU A 60 -8.78 -8.41 5.28
CA GLU A 60 -9.93 -7.95 4.47
C GLU A 60 -9.51 -7.33 3.12
N ILE A 61 -8.37 -6.62 3.08
CA ILE A 61 -7.84 -6.04 1.85
C ILE A 61 -7.33 -7.17 0.94
N TRP A 62 -6.58 -8.12 1.51
CA TRP A 62 -6.09 -9.29 0.78
C TRP A 62 -7.21 -10.15 0.23
N ARG A 63 -8.23 -10.45 1.04
CA ARG A 63 -9.42 -11.18 0.59
C ARG A 63 -10.03 -10.52 -0.63
N TYR A 64 -10.29 -9.21 -0.56
CA TYR A 64 -10.92 -8.49 -1.65
C TYR A 64 -10.06 -8.52 -2.92
N PHE A 65 -8.75 -8.27 -2.77
CA PHE A 65 -7.79 -8.34 -3.88
C PHE A 65 -7.77 -9.73 -4.53
N LEU A 66 -7.65 -10.79 -3.74
CA LEU A 66 -7.60 -12.16 -4.24
C LEU A 66 -8.92 -12.58 -4.87
N ALA A 67 -10.07 -12.27 -4.28
CA ALA A 67 -11.37 -12.58 -4.85
C ALA A 67 -11.57 -11.96 -6.24
N LYS A 68 -11.02 -10.75 -6.46
CA LYS A 68 -11.11 -10.01 -7.72
C LYS A 68 -10.13 -10.50 -8.78
N HIS A 69 -8.88 -10.77 -8.39
CA HIS A 69 -7.78 -11.02 -9.33
C HIS A 69 -7.32 -12.48 -9.42
N TYR A 70 -7.55 -13.27 -8.36
CA TYR A 70 -7.08 -14.64 -8.19
C TYR A 70 -8.16 -15.51 -7.48
N PRO A 71 -9.38 -15.62 -8.04
CA PRO A 71 -10.53 -16.20 -7.35
C PRO A 71 -10.37 -17.69 -6.95
N ASP A 72 -9.50 -18.41 -7.66
CA ASP A 72 -9.21 -19.83 -7.41
C ASP A 72 -8.02 -20.05 -6.47
N LEU A 73 -7.29 -18.98 -6.12
CA LEU A 73 -6.16 -19.07 -5.20
C LEU A 73 -6.66 -19.38 -3.80
N GLN A 74 -6.03 -20.36 -3.16
CA GLN A 74 -6.31 -20.67 -1.75
C GLN A 74 -5.69 -19.62 -0.85
N PHE A 75 -6.50 -19.06 0.05
CA PHE A 75 -6.03 -18.07 1.02
C PHE A 75 -6.24 -18.58 2.44
N ILE A 76 -5.15 -18.59 3.20
CA ILE A 76 -5.10 -19.11 4.57
C ILE A 76 -4.71 -17.95 5.48
N LEU A 77 -5.50 -17.74 6.52
CA LEU A 77 -5.12 -16.92 7.66
C LEU A 77 -4.44 -17.85 8.66
N ALA A 78 -3.27 -17.50 9.18
CA ALA A 78 -2.54 -18.32 10.14
C ALA A 78 -2.21 -17.49 11.40
N GLY A 79 -2.50 -18.02 12.58
CA GLY A 79 -2.27 -17.32 13.84
C GLY A 79 -2.34 -18.27 15.04
N VAL A 80 -2.44 -17.71 16.25
CA VAL A 80 -2.48 -18.49 17.51
C VAL A 80 -3.81 -18.31 18.28
N GLU A 81 -4.83 -17.84 17.59
CA GLU A 81 -6.16 -17.59 18.14
C GLU A 81 -6.99 -18.89 18.11
N ASP A 82 -7.83 -19.13 19.11
CA ASP A 82 -8.74 -20.28 19.13
C ASP A 82 -9.98 -20.01 18.25
N ILE A 83 -9.80 -20.12 16.93
CA ILE A 83 -10.80 -19.75 15.93
C ILE A 83 -11.14 -20.95 15.06
N GLN A 84 -12.42 -21.36 15.11
CA GLN A 84 -12.93 -22.41 14.23
C GLN A 84 -13.41 -21.82 12.91
N HIS A 85 -12.50 -21.71 11.95
CA HIS A 85 -12.81 -21.19 10.63
C HIS A 85 -12.12 -22.00 9.53
N HIS A 86 -12.81 -22.25 8.41
CA HIS A 86 -12.34 -23.12 7.32
C HIS A 86 -11.00 -22.66 6.75
N ASN A 87 -10.84 -21.34 6.57
CA ASN A 87 -9.62 -20.71 6.03
C ASN A 87 -8.64 -20.26 7.13
N TYR A 88 -8.80 -20.75 8.36
CA TYR A 88 -7.89 -20.44 9.46
C TYR A 88 -7.03 -21.63 9.84
N LEU A 89 -5.73 -21.39 9.97
CA LEU A 89 -4.75 -22.33 10.48
C LEU A 89 -4.32 -21.89 11.88
N ASP A 90 -4.86 -22.55 12.90
CA ASP A 90 -4.36 -22.43 14.26
C ASP A 90 -2.97 -23.09 14.37
N LEU A 91 -1.97 -22.25 14.65
CA LEU A 91 -0.57 -22.65 14.75
C LEU A 91 -0.24 -23.35 16.07
N LEU A 92 -1.13 -23.32 17.06
CA LEU A 92 -1.02 -24.12 18.30
C LEU A 92 -1.65 -25.50 18.13
N HIS A 93 -2.65 -25.64 17.27
CA HIS A 93 -3.39 -26.89 17.03
C HIS A 93 -3.40 -27.28 15.55
N LEU A 94 -2.21 -27.53 15.01
CA LEU A 94 -2.04 -27.88 13.60
C LEU A 94 -2.83 -29.16 13.23
N PRO A 95 -3.44 -29.21 12.03
CA PRO A 95 -4.21 -30.37 11.60
C PRO A 95 -3.30 -31.58 11.39
N SER A 96 -3.81 -32.79 11.64
CA SER A 96 -3.03 -34.02 11.41
C SER A 96 -2.62 -34.22 9.94
N SER A 97 -3.44 -33.69 9.01
CA SER A 97 -3.18 -33.68 7.57
C SER A 97 -3.36 -32.28 7.01
N PHE A 98 -2.26 -31.63 6.63
CA PHE A 98 -2.30 -30.32 6.01
C PHE A 98 -2.98 -30.37 4.64
N SER A 99 -2.71 -31.43 3.86
CA SER A 99 -3.35 -31.61 2.55
C SER A 99 -4.87 -31.67 2.68
N ALA A 100 -5.41 -32.40 3.66
CA ALA A 100 -6.85 -32.46 3.87
C ALA A 100 -7.44 -31.10 4.26
N PHE A 101 -6.76 -30.36 5.15
CA PHE A 101 -7.10 -28.98 5.47
C PHE A 101 -7.15 -28.10 4.21
N PHE A 102 -6.09 -28.13 3.40
CA PHE A 102 -5.95 -27.33 2.19
C PHE A 102 -7.05 -27.60 1.15
N HIS A 103 -7.46 -28.85 0.96
CA HIS A 103 -8.54 -29.20 0.03
C HIS A 103 -9.93 -28.77 0.52
N ASN A 104 -10.09 -28.54 1.83
CA ASN A 104 -11.35 -28.12 2.45
C ASN A 104 -11.49 -26.60 2.61
N LEU A 105 -10.46 -25.83 2.23
CA LEU A 105 -10.49 -24.38 2.22
C LEU A 105 -11.63 -23.87 1.32
N LYS A 106 -12.25 -22.75 1.72
CA LYS A 106 -13.20 -22.06 0.87
C LYS A 106 -12.43 -21.15 -0.10
N PRO A 107 -12.85 -21.07 -1.38
CA PRO A 107 -12.23 -20.16 -2.33
C PRO A 107 -12.42 -18.71 -1.88
N THR A 108 -11.50 -17.82 -2.29
CA THR A 108 -11.55 -16.41 -1.87
C THR A 108 -12.77 -15.67 -2.41
N SER A 109 -13.33 -16.14 -3.53
CA SER A 109 -14.58 -15.68 -4.13
C SER A 109 -15.84 -16.08 -3.35
N TYR A 110 -15.72 -16.87 -2.27
CA TYR A 110 -16.86 -17.28 -1.46
C TYR A 110 -17.40 -16.10 -0.63
N ASN A 111 -18.56 -15.57 -1.02
CA ASN A 111 -19.10 -14.32 -0.48
C ASN A 111 -19.41 -14.33 1.03
N GLU A 112 -19.69 -15.49 1.62
CA GLU A 112 -19.96 -15.60 3.07
C GLU A 112 -18.68 -15.66 3.92
N TRP A 113 -17.51 -15.75 3.28
CA TRP A 113 -16.25 -15.68 4.01
C TRP A 113 -15.90 -14.23 4.32
N THR A 114 -16.09 -13.85 5.59
CA THR A 114 -15.52 -12.63 6.17
C THR A 114 -14.34 -13.03 7.06
N PRO A 115 -13.21 -12.32 6.98
CA PRO A 115 -12.16 -12.49 7.97
C PRO A 115 -12.69 -12.23 9.39
N PHE A 116 -12.14 -12.95 10.36
CA PHE A 116 -12.52 -12.81 11.75
C PHE A 116 -11.70 -11.70 12.41
N SER A 117 -12.26 -11.09 13.46
CA SER A 117 -11.52 -10.12 14.24
C SER A 117 -10.41 -10.81 15.03
N THR A 118 -9.21 -10.24 14.97
CA THR A 118 -8.04 -10.62 15.79
C THR A 118 -7.80 -9.61 16.91
N GLU A 119 -8.75 -8.71 17.17
CA GLU A 119 -8.59 -7.49 17.99
C GLU A 119 -7.48 -6.53 17.54
N ALA A 120 -6.69 -6.92 16.54
CA ALA A 120 -5.74 -6.07 15.85
C ALA A 120 -6.44 -4.97 15.06
N MET A 121 -5.66 -3.95 14.76
CA MET A 121 -6.16 -2.81 14.02
C MET A 121 -6.47 -3.17 12.58
N ASP A 122 -7.69 -2.86 12.15
CA ASP A 122 -8.12 -3.05 10.78
C ASP A 122 -7.34 -2.13 9.81
N MET A 123 -6.66 -2.75 8.87
CA MET A 123 -5.88 -2.04 7.86
C MET A 123 -6.75 -1.25 6.88
N ARG A 124 -8.03 -1.61 6.68
CA ARG A 124 -8.97 -0.78 5.91
C ARG A 124 -9.23 0.54 6.61
N GLU A 125 -9.47 0.51 7.92
CA GLU A 125 -9.63 1.72 8.70
C GLU A 125 -8.36 2.58 8.64
N LYS A 126 -7.17 1.97 8.76
CA LYS A 126 -5.89 2.69 8.59
C LYS A 126 -5.74 3.31 7.20
N LEU A 127 -6.13 2.60 6.15
CA LEU A 127 -6.09 3.11 4.78
C LEU A 127 -7.09 4.26 4.59
N HIS A 128 -8.31 4.12 5.09
CA HIS A 128 -9.31 5.19 5.09
C HIS A 128 -8.79 6.43 5.83
N ARG A 129 -8.23 6.26 7.02
CA ARG A 129 -7.58 7.35 7.78
C ARG A 129 -6.41 7.95 7.04
N PHE A 130 -5.62 7.17 6.28
CA PHE A 130 -4.56 7.69 5.42
C PHE A 130 -5.10 8.60 4.31
N TYR A 131 -6.23 8.28 3.68
CA TYR A 131 -6.82 9.13 2.63
C TYR A 131 -7.54 10.35 3.18
N GLU A 132 -8.47 10.15 4.12
CA GLU A 132 -9.42 11.19 4.59
C GLU A 132 -8.78 12.20 5.55
N GLY A 133 -7.99 11.74 6.53
CA GLY A 133 -7.39 12.63 7.51
C GLY A 133 -8.40 13.45 8.31
N HIS A 134 -7.98 14.66 8.69
CA HIS A 134 -8.85 15.64 9.34
C HIS A 134 -8.98 16.88 8.44
N GLY A 135 -10.02 16.93 7.60
CA GLY A 135 -10.33 18.09 6.75
C GLY A 135 -9.25 18.38 5.69
N ASP A 136 -8.66 19.58 5.75
CA ASP A 136 -7.66 20.08 4.79
C ASP A 136 -6.30 19.35 4.85
N GLU A 137 -6.12 18.41 5.78
CA GLU A 137 -4.94 17.55 5.88
C GLU A 137 -5.05 16.26 5.06
N SER A 138 -6.17 16.02 4.35
CA SER A 138 -6.36 14.81 3.56
C SER A 138 -5.30 14.68 2.45
N VAL A 139 -4.89 13.46 2.13
CA VAL A 139 -3.89 13.21 1.06
C VAL A 139 -4.44 13.66 -0.27
N THR A 140 -5.73 13.36 -0.53
CA THR A 140 -6.42 13.74 -1.75
C THR A 140 -6.50 15.26 -1.89
N PHE A 141 -6.79 15.99 -0.81
CA PHE A 141 -6.83 17.45 -0.84
C PHE A 141 -5.43 18.04 -1.08
N SER A 142 -4.43 17.58 -0.33
CA SER A 142 -3.03 18.05 -0.47
C SER A 142 -2.52 17.84 -1.89
N LEU A 143 -2.68 16.63 -2.44
CA LEU A 143 -2.29 16.31 -3.81
C LEU A 143 -3.09 17.09 -4.86
N GLY A 144 -4.38 17.32 -4.62
CA GLY A 144 -5.21 18.14 -5.51
C GLY A 144 -4.70 19.58 -5.62
N LYS A 145 -4.25 20.17 -4.51
CA LYS A 145 -3.65 21.52 -4.49
C LYS A 145 -2.30 21.53 -5.21
N ILE A 146 -1.42 20.57 -4.89
CA ILE A 146 -0.10 20.45 -5.52
C ILE A 146 -0.24 20.25 -7.04
N SER A 147 -1.07 19.30 -7.49
CA SER A 147 -1.29 19.04 -8.92
C SER A 147 -1.83 20.27 -9.65
N ARG A 148 -2.80 21.00 -9.07
CA ARG A 148 -3.32 22.23 -9.68
C ARG A 148 -2.24 23.31 -9.87
N LYS A 149 -1.30 23.43 -8.93
CA LYS A 149 -0.16 24.34 -9.05
C LYS A 149 0.79 23.87 -10.17
N MET A 150 1.13 22.59 -10.21
CA MET A 150 2.01 22.03 -11.26
C MET A 150 1.41 22.20 -12.66
N GLU A 151 0.09 21.98 -12.80
CA GLU A 151 -0.64 22.22 -14.05
C GLU A 151 -0.56 23.69 -14.47
N THR A 152 -0.70 24.62 -13.52
CA THR A 152 -0.64 26.06 -13.78
C THR A 152 0.76 26.48 -14.23
N LEU A 153 1.81 25.98 -13.56
CA LEU A 153 3.21 26.23 -13.95
C LEU A 153 3.49 25.67 -15.35
N ALA A 154 3.10 24.41 -15.61
CA ALA A 154 3.29 23.78 -16.92
C ALA A 154 2.55 24.49 -18.05
N LYS A 155 1.32 24.97 -17.81
CA LYS A 155 0.56 25.75 -18.81
C LYS A 155 1.23 27.08 -19.13
N ARG A 156 1.71 27.80 -18.11
CA ARG A 156 2.37 29.08 -18.31
C ARG A 156 3.70 28.93 -19.05
N LEU A 157 4.51 27.93 -18.70
CA LEU A 157 5.74 27.60 -19.44
C LEU A 157 5.49 27.42 -20.95
N LYS A 158 4.38 26.76 -21.33
CA LYS A 158 4.03 26.56 -22.75
C LYS A 158 3.54 27.82 -23.47
N GLN A 159 3.06 28.82 -22.73
CA GLN A 159 2.50 30.06 -23.29
C GLN A 159 3.54 31.17 -23.48
N VAL A 160 4.73 30.95 -22.95
CA VAL A 160 5.80 31.94 -22.83
C VAL A 160 6.82 31.69 -23.92
N SER A 161 7.09 32.70 -24.75
CA SER A 161 8.15 32.62 -25.75
C SER A 161 9.48 32.95 -25.08
N TYR A 162 10.52 32.15 -25.36
CA TYR A 162 11.88 32.49 -24.97
C TYR A 162 12.19 33.94 -25.42
N PRO A 163 12.67 34.84 -24.54
CA PRO A 163 13.43 34.60 -23.32
C PRO A 163 12.75 35.13 -22.05
N GLN A 164 11.42 35.07 -21.95
CA GLN A 164 10.73 35.49 -20.74
C GLN A 164 11.20 34.65 -19.54
N ALA A 165 11.78 35.33 -18.54
CA ALA A 165 12.42 34.67 -17.40
C ALA A 165 11.36 33.99 -16.54
N TRP A 166 11.62 32.76 -16.07
CA TRP A 166 10.84 32.03 -15.06
C TRP A 166 10.23 32.90 -13.95
N LYS A 167 10.94 33.96 -13.56
CA LYS A 167 10.48 35.00 -12.65
C LYS A 167 9.13 35.62 -13.05
N GLU A 168 8.88 35.92 -14.32
CA GLU A 168 7.60 36.49 -14.81
C GLU A 168 6.45 35.47 -14.80
N ILE A 169 6.76 34.17 -14.96
CA ILE A 169 5.78 33.09 -14.80
C ILE A 169 5.41 32.92 -13.33
N PHE A 170 6.41 33.00 -12.46
CA PHE A 170 6.33 32.64 -11.06
C PHE A 170 5.85 33.79 -10.16
N GLU A 171 6.30 35.04 -10.37
CA GLU A 171 5.91 36.24 -9.58
C GLU A 171 4.39 36.42 -9.44
N PRO A 172 3.56 36.26 -10.50
CA PRO A 172 2.11 36.38 -10.34
C PRO A 172 1.47 35.19 -9.60
N LEU A 173 2.26 34.16 -9.29
CA LEU A 173 1.88 33.02 -8.45
C LEU A 173 2.59 33.05 -7.08
N GLU A 174 3.43 34.05 -6.83
CA GLU A 174 4.06 34.30 -5.53
C GLU A 174 3.05 34.88 -4.54
N GLY A 175 3.32 34.66 -3.25
CA GLY A 175 2.40 34.92 -2.15
C GLY A 175 1.85 33.63 -1.55
N GLU A 176 0.62 33.70 -1.01
CA GLU A 176 0.00 32.61 -0.24
C GLU A 176 0.01 31.27 -0.98
N THR A 177 -0.08 31.24 -2.30
CA THR A 177 -0.20 30.00 -3.08
C THR A 177 1.08 29.14 -3.08
N THR A 178 2.26 29.76 -3.05
CA THR A 178 3.54 29.02 -3.10
C THR A 178 3.94 28.49 -1.73
N ALA A 179 3.87 29.34 -0.70
CA ALA A 179 4.06 28.91 0.70
C ALA A 179 3.05 27.81 1.09
N TYR A 180 1.81 27.94 0.65
CA TYR A 180 0.79 26.92 0.85
C TYR A 180 1.08 25.62 0.10
N THR A 181 1.63 25.65 -1.11
CA THR A 181 1.99 24.43 -1.84
C THR A 181 3.13 23.68 -1.14
N GLU A 182 4.13 24.41 -0.65
CA GLU A 182 5.22 23.84 0.15
C GLU A 182 4.69 23.24 1.47
N GLU A 183 3.79 23.93 2.16
CA GLU A 183 3.13 23.42 3.36
C GLU A 183 2.38 22.11 3.07
N LYS A 184 1.60 22.06 1.99
CA LYS A 184 0.92 20.83 1.56
C LYS A 184 1.88 19.71 1.17
N TRP A 185 3.05 20.05 0.62
CA TRP A 185 4.11 19.05 0.39
C TRP A 185 4.67 18.48 1.69
N LYS A 186 4.95 19.34 2.69
CA LYS A 186 5.42 18.90 4.02
C LYS A 186 4.38 18.05 4.74
N GLU A 187 3.10 18.40 4.65
CA GLU A 187 2.00 17.60 5.18
C GLU A 187 1.95 16.21 4.53
N LEU A 188 2.01 16.14 3.20
CA LEU A 188 2.08 14.88 2.45
C LEU A 188 3.27 14.04 2.90
N HIS A 189 4.46 14.64 2.99
CA HIS A 189 5.69 13.94 3.37
C HIS A 189 5.61 13.39 4.81
N ARG A 190 5.14 14.20 5.78
CA ARG A 190 4.93 13.78 7.18
C ARG A 190 3.98 12.58 7.26
N ARG A 191 2.87 12.69 6.55
CA ARG A 191 1.83 11.66 6.52
C ARG A 191 2.33 10.38 5.85
N TRP A 192 3.04 10.51 4.74
CA TRP A 192 3.68 9.40 4.08
C TRP A 192 4.64 8.67 5.03
N GLY A 193 5.51 9.41 5.73
CA GLY A 193 6.43 8.85 6.72
C GLY A 193 5.73 8.09 7.86
N HIS A 194 4.54 8.53 8.28
CA HIS A 194 3.75 7.83 9.29
C HIS A 194 3.12 6.53 8.77
N TYR A 195 2.54 6.54 7.57
CA TYR A 195 1.74 5.43 7.05
C TYR A 195 2.52 4.42 6.20
N ALA A 196 3.64 4.81 5.59
CA ALA A 196 4.39 3.97 4.66
C ALA A 196 4.74 2.57 5.19
N PRO A 197 5.14 2.38 6.47
CA PRO A 197 5.47 1.05 6.99
C PRO A 197 4.30 0.07 6.98
N PHE A 198 3.06 0.57 7.10
CA PHE A 198 1.88 -0.29 7.07
C PHE A 198 1.57 -0.83 5.67
N PHE A 199 1.99 -0.14 4.62
CA PHE A 199 1.73 -0.54 3.23
C PHE A 199 2.52 -1.76 2.78
N GLN A 200 3.59 -2.14 3.50
CA GLN A 200 4.43 -3.30 3.18
C GLN A 200 3.67 -4.63 3.20
N TYR A 201 2.55 -4.66 3.93
CA TYR A 201 1.71 -5.84 4.13
C TYR A 201 0.47 -5.85 3.25
N LEU A 202 0.37 -4.95 2.26
CA LEU A 202 -0.77 -4.82 1.37
C LEU A 202 -0.46 -5.36 -0.03
N PRO A 203 -1.47 -5.81 -0.80
CA PRO A 203 -1.27 -6.38 -2.14
C PRO A 203 -0.64 -5.41 -3.14
N PHE A 204 -0.86 -4.11 -2.96
CA PHE A 204 -0.35 -3.01 -3.79
C PHE A 204 0.92 -2.35 -3.21
N ARG A 205 1.70 -3.07 -2.38
CA ARG A 205 2.90 -2.50 -1.73
C ARG A 205 3.90 -1.89 -2.70
N LYS A 206 4.11 -2.49 -3.89
CA LYS A 206 5.06 -2.00 -4.89
C LYS A 206 4.65 -0.63 -5.43
N ASP A 207 3.35 -0.42 -5.64
CA ASP A 207 2.82 0.87 -6.09
C ASP A 207 3.03 1.93 -5.02
N MET A 208 2.76 1.60 -3.74
CA MET A 208 3.07 2.50 -2.62
C MET A 208 4.57 2.78 -2.49
N GLU A 209 5.44 1.79 -2.64
CA GLU A 209 6.90 2.00 -2.63
C GLU A 209 7.35 2.95 -3.76
N GLU A 210 6.78 2.81 -4.95
CA GLU A 210 7.04 3.72 -6.08
C GLU A 210 6.54 5.14 -5.80
N VAL A 211 5.33 5.30 -5.23
CA VAL A 211 4.83 6.61 -4.79
C VAL A 211 5.80 7.24 -3.78
N GLY A 212 6.25 6.48 -2.78
CA GLY A 212 7.22 6.96 -1.79
C GLY A 212 8.54 7.39 -2.42
N ARG A 213 9.06 6.62 -3.38
CA ARG A 213 10.28 6.98 -4.12
C ARG A 213 10.10 8.27 -4.92
N ARG A 214 8.96 8.47 -5.56
CA ARG A 214 8.68 9.71 -6.31
C ARG A 214 8.46 10.92 -5.41
N ILE A 215 7.84 10.74 -4.24
CA ILE A 215 7.76 11.80 -3.24
C ILE A 215 9.19 12.24 -2.87
N VAL A 216 10.08 11.31 -2.52
CA VAL A 216 11.47 11.69 -2.19
C VAL A 216 12.20 12.34 -3.38
N PHE A 217 12.01 11.81 -4.59
CA PHE A 217 12.63 12.34 -5.81
C PHE A 217 12.23 13.79 -6.12
N LEU A 218 10.97 14.15 -5.84
CA LEU A 218 10.44 15.48 -6.10
C LEU A 218 10.77 16.50 -5.01
N SER A 219 11.15 16.05 -3.81
CA SER A 219 11.40 16.92 -2.65
C SER A 219 12.31 18.13 -2.94
N PRO A 220 13.44 18.02 -3.68
CA PRO A 220 14.32 19.17 -3.93
C PRO A 220 13.62 20.38 -4.56
N PHE A 221 12.65 20.16 -5.45
CA PHE A 221 11.90 21.24 -6.06
C PHE A 221 11.00 21.95 -5.05
N PHE A 222 10.28 21.19 -4.22
CA PHE A 222 9.37 21.73 -3.22
C PHE A 222 10.11 22.40 -2.06
N GLU A 223 11.23 21.83 -1.62
CA GLU A 223 12.12 22.38 -0.59
C GLU A 223 12.79 23.68 -1.04
N ASN A 224 12.99 23.87 -2.35
CA ASN A 224 13.42 25.14 -2.92
C ASN A 224 12.24 26.10 -3.22
N ASN A 225 11.18 26.05 -2.40
CA ASN A 225 9.98 26.89 -2.51
C ASN A 225 9.30 26.83 -3.89
N CYS A 226 9.42 25.72 -4.62
CA CYS A 226 8.93 25.57 -6.00
C CYS A 226 9.53 26.59 -7.00
N ARG A 227 10.66 27.25 -6.68
CA ARG A 227 11.20 28.40 -7.42
C ARG A 227 12.22 28.06 -8.50
N ASP A 228 12.63 26.81 -8.63
CA ASP A 228 13.69 26.43 -9.57
C ASP A 228 13.09 25.81 -10.83
N GLU A 229 13.15 26.56 -11.94
CA GLU A 229 12.73 26.11 -13.27
C GLU A 229 13.43 24.82 -13.69
N LYS A 230 14.75 24.74 -13.47
CA LYS A 230 15.54 23.59 -13.91
C LYS A 230 15.13 22.37 -13.13
N LEU A 231 14.83 22.50 -11.84
CA LEU A 231 14.29 21.38 -11.06
C LEU A 231 12.86 21.02 -11.51
N PHE A 232 12.01 22.00 -11.82
CA PHE A 232 10.66 21.72 -12.32
C PHE A 232 10.68 20.88 -13.60
N GLU A 233 11.54 21.26 -14.56
CA GLU A 233 11.70 20.57 -15.84
C GLU A 233 12.45 19.24 -15.68
N SER A 234 13.62 19.23 -15.03
CA SER A 234 14.45 18.01 -14.93
C SER A 234 13.83 16.90 -14.08
N LEU A 235 12.96 17.25 -13.13
CA LEU A 235 12.23 16.26 -12.32
C LEU A 235 10.86 15.91 -12.93
N ASP A 236 10.49 16.48 -14.08
CA ASP A 236 9.18 16.32 -14.70
C ASP A 236 8.04 16.46 -13.68
N CYS A 237 8.09 17.52 -12.86
CA CYS A 237 7.27 17.61 -11.63
C CYS A 237 5.78 17.38 -11.89
N LYS A 238 5.24 17.93 -12.98
CA LYS A 238 3.84 17.73 -13.37
C LYS A 238 3.51 16.25 -13.60
N VAL A 239 4.31 15.57 -14.42
CA VAL A 239 4.09 14.17 -14.79
C VAL A 239 4.17 13.27 -13.56
N ASN A 240 5.16 13.50 -12.70
CA ASN A 240 5.33 12.71 -11.49
C ASN A 240 4.22 12.95 -10.46
N ILE A 241 3.76 14.19 -10.27
CA ILE A 241 2.64 14.49 -9.38
C ILE A 241 1.32 13.90 -9.90
N ASP A 242 1.07 13.99 -11.21
CA ASP A 242 -0.15 13.42 -11.79
C ASP A 242 -0.13 11.89 -11.68
N TRP A 243 1.01 11.24 -11.91
CA TRP A 243 1.17 9.81 -11.69
C TRP A 243 0.91 9.42 -10.22
N ILE A 244 1.50 10.14 -9.25
CA ILE A 244 1.28 9.87 -7.82
C ILE A 244 -0.22 9.95 -7.51
N ARG A 245 -0.90 10.99 -7.99
CA ARG A 245 -2.34 11.17 -7.79
C ARG A 245 -3.13 10.01 -8.39
N GLU A 246 -2.89 9.68 -9.66
CA GLU A 246 -3.62 8.63 -10.38
C GLU A 246 -3.46 7.26 -9.73
N THR A 247 -2.23 6.92 -9.29
CA THR A 247 -1.97 5.68 -8.56
C THR A 247 -2.73 5.64 -7.24
N LEU A 248 -2.68 6.72 -6.45
CA LEU A 248 -3.37 6.78 -5.17
C LEU A 248 -4.89 6.79 -5.32
N ASP A 249 -5.43 7.45 -6.35
CA ASP A 249 -6.87 7.46 -6.65
C ASP A 249 -7.35 6.07 -7.08
N THR A 250 -6.54 5.36 -7.88
CA THR A 250 -6.83 3.96 -8.27
C THR A 250 -6.92 3.08 -7.04
N ILE A 251 -5.90 3.12 -6.17
CA ILE A 251 -5.90 2.34 -4.92
C ILE A 251 -7.09 2.73 -4.03
N LYS A 252 -7.40 4.02 -3.89
CA LYS A 252 -8.56 4.48 -3.12
C LYS A 252 -9.85 3.86 -3.66
N SER A 253 -10.09 3.99 -4.96
CA SER A 253 -11.31 3.50 -5.60
C SER A 253 -11.51 1.99 -5.50
N GLU A 254 -10.41 1.23 -5.37
CA GLU A 254 -10.46 -0.22 -5.30
C GLU A 254 -10.57 -0.75 -3.86
N TYR A 255 -9.90 -0.11 -2.88
CA TYR A 255 -9.72 -0.70 -1.55
C TYR A 255 -10.24 0.16 -0.39
N VAL A 256 -10.72 1.37 -0.66
CA VAL A 256 -11.30 2.27 0.33
C VAL A 256 -12.76 2.52 -0.04
N PRO A 257 -13.72 1.92 0.70
CA PRO A 257 -15.15 2.13 0.45
C PRO A 257 -15.62 3.56 0.77
#